data_AF-A0A7J8NGW3-F1
#
_entry.id   AF-A0A7J8NGW3-F1
#
_cell.length_a   1.000
_cell.length_b   1.000
_cell.length_c   1.000
_cell.angle_alpha   90.00
_cell.angle_beta   90.00
_cell.angle_gamma   90.00
#
_symmetry.space_group_name_H-M   'P 1'
#
loop_
_entity.id
_entity.type
_entity.pdbx_description
1 polymer ?
#
loop_
_entity_poly.entity_id
_entity_poly.type
_entity_poly.pdbx_seq_one_letter_code
_entity_poly.pdbx_strand_id
1 'polypeptide(L)'
;MLSPKELYIEWVNTPTYWSWVRILEARFERVPKLISVCWFEIRGKISVCMLSPKTHYKAYLVYKARNVYGFEFYPVKLSVGVVGTEGSKRAAYLEPERDRIPIDLQPTPNDVQFPKARVDGWLEVEMGEFFNEGCMNAGELEMSALEIEGGNWKGGLIFQGIEIRAIA
;
A
#
# COMPACT_ATOMS: atom_id res chain seq x y z
N MET A 1 0.73 -11.48 -6.13
CA MET A 1 0.06 -10.54 -5.19
C MET A 1 0.00 -11.21 -3.84
N LEU A 2 0.44 -10.52 -2.80
CA LEU A 2 0.32 -10.96 -1.41
C LEU A 2 -1.10 -10.72 -0.90
N SER A 3 -1.69 -11.72 -0.26
CA SER A 3 -3.03 -11.59 0.29
C SER A 3 -3.03 -10.78 1.60
N PRO A 4 -4.11 -10.06 1.95
CA PRO A 4 -4.18 -9.34 3.21
C PRO A 4 -4.02 -10.23 4.45
N LYS A 5 -4.24 -11.55 4.33
CA LYS A 5 -4.03 -12.52 5.41
C LYS A 5 -2.56 -12.85 5.66
N GLU A 6 -1.70 -12.62 4.67
CA GLU A 6 -0.24 -12.79 4.75
C GLU A 6 0.47 -11.49 5.11
N LEU A 7 -0.27 -10.39 5.23
CA LEU A 7 0.25 -9.07 5.55
C LEU A 7 0.06 -8.78 7.04
N TYR A 8 1.02 -8.04 7.59
CA TYR A 8 0.82 -7.35 8.85
C TYR A 8 -0.03 -6.11 8.60
N ILE A 9 -1.15 -5.99 9.28
CA ILE A 9 -2.03 -4.82 9.20
C ILE A 9 -2.41 -4.47 10.65
N GLU A 10 -2.05 -3.27 11.09
CA GLU A 10 -2.27 -2.85 12.46
C GLU A 10 -3.76 -2.91 12.82
N TRP A 11 -4.06 -3.62 13.92
CA TRP A 11 -5.41 -3.86 14.43
C TRP A 11 -6.42 -4.52 13.47
N VAL A 12 -5.99 -5.21 12.42
CA VAL A 12 -6.91 -5.81 11.41
C VAL A 12 -7.93 -6.80 11.98
N ASN A 13 -7.64 -7.38 13.15
CA ASN A 13 -8.51 -8.32 13.84
C ASN A 13 -9.42 -7.63 14.89
N THR A 14 -9.36 -6.31 15.01
CA THR A 14 -10.18 -5.51 15.92
C THR A 14 -11.39 -4.95 15.17
N PRO A 15 -12.62 -5.47 15.39
CA PRO A 15 -13.81 -5.11 14.59
C PRO A 15 -14.20 -3.63 14.62
N THR A 16 -13.78 -2.88 15.65
CA THR A 16 -13.98 -1.43 15.74
C THR A 16 -13.20 -0.67 14.68
N TYR A 17 -12.07 -1.23 14.22
CA TYR A 17 -11.13 -0.57 13.33
C TYR A 17 -11.15 -1.16 11.92
N TRP A 18 -11.36 -2.47 11.81
CA TRP A 18 -11.37 -3.18 10.53
C TRP A 18 -12.49 -4.21 10.48
N SER A 19 -13.01 -4.46 9.29
CA SER A 19 -13.97 -5.54 9.04
C SER A 19 -13.59 -6.34 7.81
N TRP A 20 -13.68 -7.66 7.87
CA TRP A 20 -13.43 -8.52 6.72
C TRP A 20 -14.70 -8.65 5.89
N VAL A 21 -14.71 -8.10 4.67
CA VAL A 21 -15.88 -8.08 3.78
C VAL A 21 -15.66 -8.99 2.57
N ARG A 22 -16.76 -9.48 1.97
CA ARG A 22 -16.75 -10.14 0.66
C ARG A 22 -17.13 -9.13 -0.41
N ILE A 23 -16.38 -9.10 -1.50
CA ILE A 23 -16.60 -8.21 -2.63
C ILE A 23 -16.38 -9.01 -3.91
N LEU A 24 -17.33 -8.93 -4.84
CA LEU A 24 -17.31 -9.76 -6.06
C LEU A 24 -16.10 -9.47 -6.94
N GLU A 25 -15.62 -8.22 -6.96
CA GLU A 25 -14.46 -7.83 -7.77
C GLU A 25 -13.11 -8.05 -7.06
N ALA A 26 -13.09 -8.63 -5.85
CA ALA A 26 -11.86 -8.89 -5.12
C ALA A 26 -11.20 -10.21 -5.54
N ARG A 27 -9.87 -10.21 -5.60
CA ARG A 27 -9.05 -11.41 -5.90
C ARG A 27 -9.06 -12.44 -4.77
N PHE A 28 -9.38 -12.02 -3.55
CA PHE A 28 -9.43 -12.87 -2.37
C PHE A 28 -10.86 -12.91 -1.84
N GLU A 29 -11.27 -14.06 -1.31
CA GLU A 29 -12.64 -14.29 -0.82
C GLU A 29 -13.08 -13.23 0.19
N ARG A 30 -12.17 -12.85 1.10
CA ARG A 30 -12.40 -11.79 2.08
C ARG A 30 -11.22 -10.81 2.08
N VAL A 31 -11.54 -9.54 2.13
CA VAL A 31 -10.57 -8.44 2.19
C VAL A 31 -10.90 -7.48 3.34
N PRO A 32 -9.91 -6.86 3.99
CA PRO A 32 -10.16 -5.96 5.09
C PRO A 32 -10.63 -4.59 4.58
N LYS A 33 -11.76 -4.15 5.12
CA LYS A 33 -12.31 -2.80 5.01
C LYS A 33 -11.92 -2.02 6.26
N LEU A 34 -11.23 -0.92 6.07
CA LEU A 34 -10.88 0.04 7.10
C LEU A 34 -12.14 0.81 7.53
N ILE A 35 -12.49 0.68 8.80
CA ILE A 35 -13.60 1.42 9.42
C ILE A 35 -13.09 2.78 9.87
N SER A 36 -12.15 2.80 10.83
CA SER A 36 -11.56 4.03 11.36
C SER A 36 -10.31 3.70 12.17
N VAL A 37 -9.15 4.32 11.91
CA VAL A 37 -7.92 4.20 12.73
C VAL A 37 -7.23 5.54 12.86
N CYS A 38 -6.51 5.78 13.97
CA CYS A 38 -5.54 6.88 14.04
C CYS A 38 -4.12 6.46 13.60
N TRP A 39 -3.80 5.17 13.71
CA TRP A 39 -2.54 4.56 13.28
C TRP A 39 -2.78 3.68 12.05
N PHE A 40 -2.29 4.10 10.88
CA PHE A 40 -2.41 3.31 9.66
C PHE A 40 -1.06 2.71 9.30
N GLU A 41 -0.99 1.38 9.34
CA GLU A 41 0.24 0.65 9.05
C GLU A 41 -0.06 -0.70 8.42
N ILE A 42 0.57 -0.93 7.27
CA ILE A 42 0.54 -2.19 6.54
C ILE A 42 1.99 -2.56 6.22
N ARG A 43 2.39 -3.80 6.51
CA ARG A 43 3.69 -4.35 6.13
C ARG A 43 3.52 -5.71 5.47
N GLY A 44 4.34 -5.97 4.47
CA GLY A 44 4.40 -7.24 3.77
C GLY A 44 5.83 -7.73 3.69
N LYS A 45 6.00 -9.05 3.81
CA LYS A 45 7.28 -9.72 3.62
C LYS A 45 7.11 -10.89 2.66
N ILE A 46 8.09 -11.09 1.80
CA ILE A 46 8.18 -12.26 0.92
C ILE A 46 9.64 -12.62 0.71
N SER A 47 9.96 -13.91 0.71
CA SER A 47 11.32 -14.34 0.35
C SER A 47 11.63 -13.95 -1.10
N VAL A 48 12.79 -13.33 -1.35
CA VAL A 48 13.23 -12.99 -2.71
C VAL A 48 13.40 -14.24 -3.60
N CYS A 49 13.50 -15.41 -2.98
CA CYS A 49 13.55 -16.70 -3.67
C CYS A 49 12.24 -17.13 -4.30
N MET A 50 11.12 -16.54 -3.88
CA MET A 50 9.83 -16.75 -4.52
C MET A 50 9.66 -15.91 -5.79
N LEU A 51 10.64 -15.05 -6.11
CA LEU A 51 10.66 -14.19 -7.27
C LEU A 51 11.75 -14.66 -8.24
N SER A 52 11.50 -14.49 -9.54
CA SER A 52 12.50 -14.80 -10.56
C SER A 52 13.76 -13.95 -10.36
N PRO A 53 14.97 -14.54 -10.42
CA PRO A 53 16.23 -13.83 -10.28
C PRO A 53 16.50 -12.95 -11.50
N LYS A 54 17.47 -12.03 -11.38
CA LYS A 54 17.89 -11.08 -12.41
C LYS A 54 16.72 -10.31 -13.03
N THR A 55 15.72 -9.98 -12.22
CA THR A 55 14.48 -9.38 -12.68
C THR A 55 14.21 -8.11 -11.88
N HIS A 56 13.83 -7.04 -12.58
CA HIS A 56 13.41 -5.80 -11.94
C HIS A 56 11.93 -5.87 -11.60
N TYR A 57 11.56 -5.44 -10.40
CA TYR A 57 10.19 -5.50 -9.92
C TYR A 57 9.72 -4.15 -9.41
N LYS A 58 8.42 -3.89 -9.55
CA LYS A 58 7.69 -2.85 -8.82
C LYS A 58 6.66 -3.48 -7.90
N ALA A 59 6.50 -2.89 -6.72
CA ALA A 59 5.43 -3.24 -5.79
C ALA A 59 4.35 -2.15 -5.77
N TYR A 60 3.10 -2.56 -5.60
CA TYR A 60 1.94 -1.68 -5.63
C TYR A 60 1.00 -2.02 -4.49
N LEU A 61 0.54 -0.98 -3.78
CA LEU A 61 -0.56 -1.09 -2.84
C LEU A 61 -1.87 -1.01 -3.62
N VAL A 62 -2.72 -2.05 -3.57
CA VAL A 62 -3.96 -2.13 -4.35
C VAL A 62 -5.18 -2.08 -3.42
N TYR A 63 -6.10 -1.14 -3.66
CA TYR A 63 -7.24 -0.89 -2.77
C TYR A 63 -8.42 -0.20 -3.50
N LYS A 64 -9.59 -0.16 -2.86
CA LYS A 64 -10.72 0.71 -3.25
C LYS A 64 -10.90 1.78 -2.19
N ALA A 65 -11.32 2.97 -2.61
CA ALA A 65 -11.79 4.04 -1.73
C ALA A 65 -13.32 4.10 -1.79
N ARG A 66 -13.99 4.08 -0.61
CA ARG A 66 -15.43 4.24 -0.45
C ARG A 66 -15.71 5.06 0.80
N ASN A 67 -16.18 6.31 0.63
CA ASN A 67 -16.34 7.27 1.72
C ASN A 67 -15.03 7.43 2.52
N VAL A 68 -13.93 7.62 1.78
CA VAL A 68 -12.60 7.80 2.35
C VAL A 68 -12.52 9.14 3.08
N TYR A 69 -11.78 9.18 4.18
CA TYR A 69 -11.50 10.39 4.96
C TYR A 69 -10.22 10.18 5.77
N GLY A 70 -9.61 11.28 6.21
CA GLY A 70 -8.42 11.29 7.08
C GLY A 70 -7.11 10.99 6.34
N PHE A 71 -7.13 10.96 4.99
CA PHE A 71 -5.96 10.76 4.13
C PHE A 71 -5.62 12.01 3.29
N GLU A 72 -6.30 13.13 3.53
CA GLU A 72 -6.21 14.35 2.71
C GLU A 72 -5.06 15.29 3.08
N PHE A 73 -4.50 15.16 4.29
CA PHE A 73 -3.48 16.08 4.81
C PHE A 73 -2.06 15.49 4.80
N TYR A 74 -1.90 14.24 5.22
CA TYR A 74 -0.59 13.59 5.33
C TYR A 74 -0.48 12.45 4.32
N PRO A 75 0.53 12.47 3.44
CA PRO A 75 0.72 11.38 2.50
C PRO A 75 1.19 10.12 3.24
N VAL A 76 0.75 8.98 2.75
CA VAL A 76 1.21 7.67 3.22
C VAL A 76 2.66 7.47 2.76
N LYS A 77 3.55 7.20 3.71
CA LYS A 77 4.94 6.84 3.46
C LYS A 77 4.99 5.39 2.99
N LEU A 78 5.57 5.16 1.82
CA LEU A 78 5.69 3.86 1.20
C LEU A 78 7.16 3.45 1.13
N SER A 79 7.44 2.17 1.32
CA SER A 79 8.79 1.64 1.10
C SER A 79 8.79 0.23 0.51
N VAL A 80 9.86 -0.09 -0.20
CA VAL A 80 10.16 -1.42 -0.74
C VAL A 80 11.68 -1.64 -0.67
N GLY A 81 12.13 -2.74 -0.10
CA GLY A 81 13.57 -3.03 -0.06
C GLY A 81 13.87 -4.43 0.45
N VAL A 82 15.05 -4.93 0.13
CA VAL A 82 15.55 -6.17 0.73
C VAL A 82 16.02 -5.85 2.15
N VAL A 83 15.67 -6.70 3.11
CA VAL A 83 16.06 -6.53 4.51
C VAL A 83 17.58 -6.41 4.61
N GLY A 84 18.05 -5.35 5.27
CA GLY A 84 19.48 -5.06 5.43
C GLY A 84 20.11 -4.23 4.31
N THR A 85 19.36 -3.87 3.26
CA THR A 85 19.82 -2.95 2.21
C THR A 85 19.06 -1.63 2.26
N GLU A 86 19.57 -0.61 1.58
CA GLU A 86 18.80 0.61 1.34
C GLU A 86 17.68 0.31 0.34
N GLY A 87 16.44 0.57 0.74
CA GLY A 87 15.24 0.36 -0.07
C GLY A 87 14.73 1.64 -0.74
N SER A 88 13.88 1.49 -1.73
CA SER A 88 13.11 2.57 -2.33
C SER A 88 12.11 3.13 -1.31
N LYS A 89 12.02 4.46 -1.21
CA LYS A 89 11.05 5.18 -0.39
C LYS A 89 10.25 6.13 -1.28
N ARG A 90 8.94 6.18 -1.06
CA ARG A 90 8.00 7.05 -1.78
C ARG A 90 6.97 7.62 -0.80
N ALA A 91 6.21 8.60 -1.25
CA ALA A 91 5.04 9.07 -0.52
C ALA A 91 3.86 9.22 -1.49
N ALA A 92 2.65 8.86 -1.04
CA ALA A 92 1.46 8.94 -1.85
C ALA A 92 0.24 9.40 -1.04
N TYR A 93 -0.60 10.25 -1.63
CA TYR A 93 -1.97 10.37 -1.15
C TYR A 93 -2.76 9.13 -1.58
N LEU A 94 -3.72 8.71 -0.76
CA LEU A 94 -4.62 7.59 -1.10
C LEU A 94 -6.00 8.05 -1.61
N GLU A 95 -6.23 9.35 -1.60
CA GLU A 95 -7.40 9.97 -2.23
C GLU A 95 -7.05 10.41 -3.66
N PRO A 96 -7.94 10.20 -4.65
CA PRO A 96 -7.76 10.73 -5.99
C PRO A 96 -7.62 12.25 -5.97
N GLU A 97 -6.73 12.77 -6.82
CA GLU A 97 -6.42 14.21 -6.90
C GLU A 97 -7.66 15.09 -7.13
N ARG A 98 -8.63 14.59 -7.90
CA ARG A 98 -9.84 15.33 -8.32
C ARG A 98 -10.80 15.66 -7.17
N ASP A 99 -10.68 14.94 -6.04
CA ASP A 99 -11.57 15.09 -4.89
C ASP A 99 -10.98 16.01 -3.81
N ARG A 100 -9.76 16.54 -4.02
CA ARG A 100 -9.15 17.51 -3.10
C ARG A 100 -9.69 18.91 -3.38
N ILE A 101 -10.08 19.60 -2.30
CA ILE A 101 -10.25 21.05 -2.33
C ILE A 101 -8.89 21.66 -2.74
N PRO A 102 -8.81 22.57 -3.73
CA PRO A 102 -7.58 23.28 -4.04
C PRO A 102 -7.23 24.14 -2.84
N ILE A 103 -6.39 23.62 -1.95
CA ILE A 103 -5.80 24.38 -0.88
C ILE A 103 -4.43 24.80 -1.39
N ASP A 104 -4.35 26.03 -1.88
CA ASP A 104 -3.12 26.76 -2.28
C ASP A 104 -2.12 26.95 -1.10
N LEU A 105 -2.11 26.07 -0.09
CA LEU A 105 -1.35 26.22 1.15
C LEU A 105 -0.52 24.99 1.54
N GLN A 106 -0.32 24.01 0.67
CA GLN A 106 0.61 22.93 0.98
C GLN A 106 1.68 22.81 -0.11
N PRO A 107 2.98 22.96 0.25
CA PRO A 107 4.03 22.52 -0.66
C PRO A 107 3.86 21.02 -0.81
N THR A 108 3.24 20.57 -1.90
CA THR A 108 3.40 19.18 -2.32
C THR A 108 4.87 19.01 -2.61
N PRO A 109 5.62 18.17 -1.87
CA PRO A 109 6.93 17.76 -2.33
C PRO A 109 6.75 17.24 -3.76
N ASN A 110 7.60 17.65 -4.69
CA ASN A 110 7.49 17.27 -6.12
C ASN A 110 7.41 15.75 -6.35
N ASP A 111 7.76 14.95 -5.32
CA ASP A 111 7.83 13.49 -5.37
C ASP A 111 6.62 12.76 -4.75
N VAL A 112 5.54 13.46 -4.40
CA VAL A 112 4.32 12.82 -3.88
C VAL A 112 3.39 12.43 -5.03
N GLN A 113 3.00 11.16 -5.06
CA GLN A 113 2.11 10.63 -6.10
C GLN A 113 0.65 10.51 -5.65
N PHE A 114 -0.23 10.31 -6.62
CA PHE A 114 -1.66 10.03 -6.44
C PHE A 114 -2.01 8.63 -6.95
N PRO A 115 -3.13 8.04 -6.49
CA PRO A 115 -3.53 6.73 -6.95
C PRO A 115 -3.92 6.75 -8.41
N LYS A 116 -3.53 5.69 -9.12
CA LYS A 116 -3.95 5.43 -10.50
C LYS A 116 -5.14 4.49 -10.51
N ALA A 117 -6.17 4.84 -11.26
CA ALA A 117 -7.31 3.96 -11.50
C ALA A 117 -6.91 2.82 -12.43
N ARG A 118 -7.30 1.59 -12.06
CA ARG A 118 -7.14 0.38 -12.86
C ARG A 118 -8.43 0.08 -13.62
N VAL A 119 -8.30 -0.68 -14.70
CA VAL A 119 -9.44 -1.13 -15.53
C VAL A 119 -10.42 -2.04 -14.77
N ASP A 120 -9.97 -2.69 -13.70
CA ASP A 120 -10.76 -3.56 -12.83
C ASP A 120 -11.51 -2.79 -11.71
N GLY A 121 -11.43 -1.45 -11.74
CA GLY A 121 -12.10 -0.58 -10.77
C GLY A 121 -11.40 -0.50 -9.42
N TRP A 122 -10.18 -1.02 -9.29
CA TRP A 122 -9.30 -0.80 -8.13
C TRP A 122 -8.40 0.42 -8.36
N LEU A 123 -7.88 0.97 -7.26
CA LEU A 123 -6.83 1.98 -7.25
C LEU A 123 -5.49 1.31 -6.92
N GLU A 124 -4.40 1.87 -7.45
CA GLU A 124 -3.06 1.47 -7.08
C GLU A 124 -2.13 2.67 -6.87
N VAL A 125 -1.20 2.54 -5.91
CA VAL A 125 -0.05 3.43 -5.74
C VAL A 125 1.23 2.62 -5.78
N GLU A 126 2.26 3.13 -6.47
CA GLU A 126 3.56 2.46 -6.55
C GLU A 126 4.30 2.59 -5.23
N MET A 127 4.63 1.49 -4.57
CA MET A 127 5.36 1.54 -3.30
C MET A 127 6.85 1.78 -3.51
N GLY A 128 7.38 1.34 -4.65
CA GLY A 128 8.80 1.36 -4.96
C GLY A 128 9.16 0.25 -5.95
N GLU A 129 10.44 0.20 -6.27
CA GLU A 129 11.02 -0.80 -7.16
C GLU A 129 12.27 -1.41 -6.54
N PHE A 130 12.62 -2.61 -6.98
CA PHE A 130 13.84 -3.31 -6.58
C PHE A 130 14.28 -4.29 -7.65
N PHE A 131 15.58 -4.57 -7.69
CA PHE A 131 16.15 -5.61 -8.54
C PHE A 131 16.42 -6.86 -7.72
N ASN A 132 15.90 -8.01 -8.16
CA ASN A 132 16.20 -9.29 -7.55
C ASN A 132 17.47 -9.87 -8.16
N GLU A 133 18.62 -9.80 -7.49
CA GLU A 133 19.87 -10.41 -7.96
C GLU A 133 19.85 -11.95 -7.92
N GLY A 134 18.93 -12.54 -7.13
CA GLY A 134 18.72 -13.98 -6.99
C GLY A 134 18.97 -14.52 -5.58
N CYS A 135 18.68 -15.81 -5.39
CA CYS A 135 18.65 -16.50 -4.08
C CYS A 135 19.98 -16.65 -3.34
N MET A 136 21.10 -16.18 -3.87
CA MET A 136 22.42 -16.50 -3.27
C MET A 136 22.53 -16.00 -1.82
N ASN A 137 21.80 -14.93 -1.49
CA ASN A 137 21.56 -14.49 -0.12
C ASN A 137 20.05 -14.57 0.10
N ALA A 138 19.58 -15.49 0.95
CA ALA A 138 18.16 -15.74 1.24
C ALA A 138 17.47 -14.56 1.97
N GLY A 139 17.50 -13.37 1.37
CA GLY A 139 16.91 -12.16 1.90
C GLY A 139 15.39 -12.17 1.81
N GLU A 140 14.76 -11.38 2.66
CA GLU A 140 13.34 -11.07 2.55
C GLU A 140 13.19 -9.71 1.91
N LEU A 141 12.24 -9.59 0.98
CA LEU A 141 11.74 -8.31 0.53
C LEU A 141 10.72 -7.80 1.55
N GLU A 142 10.93 -6.62 2.09
CA GLU A 142 9.98 -5.91 2.95
C GLU A 142 9.33 -4.75 2.19
N MET A 143 8.02 -4.63 2.34
CA MET A 143 7.20 -3.56 1.78
C MET A 143 6.37 -2.94 2.91
N SER A 144 6.24 -1.62 2.93
CA SER A 144 5.47 -0.95 3.97
C SER A 144 4.68 0.25 3.47
N ALA A 145 3.54 0.51 4.10
CA ALA A 145 2.70 1.69 3.91
C ALA A 145 2.29 2.22 5.29
N LEU A 146 2.72 3.45 5.63
CA LEU A 146 2.54 4.04 6.96
C LEU A 146 2.01 5.48 6.88
N GLU A 147 0.99 5.76 7.68
CA GLU A 147 0.55 7.11 8.02
C GLU A 147 0.20 7.13 9.51
N ILE A 148 1.15 7.65 10.29
CA ILE A 148 1.09 7.73 11.75
C ILE A 148 1.35 9.14 12.27
N GLU A 149 1.73 10.08 11.39
CA GLU A 149 2.18 11.42 11.78
C GLU A 149 1.02 12.39 11.94
N GLY A 150 -0.05 12.21 11.16
CA GLY A 150 -1.20 13.09 11.24
C GLY A 150 -2.02 12.92 12.52
N GLY A 151 -1.98 11.74 13.15
CA GLY A 151 -2.77 11.42 14.36
C GLY A 151 -4.30 11.44 14.17
N ASN A 152 -4.78 11.88 13.01
CA ASN A 152 -6.19 11.98 12.66
C ASN A 152 -6.79 10.60 12.38
N TRP A 153 -8.06 10.45 12.73
CA TRP A 153 -8.84 9.28 12.39
C TRP A 153 -9.05 9.21 10.88
N LYS A 154 -8.85 8.02 10.31
CA LYS A 154 -8.98 7.76 8.88
C LYS A 154 -9.67 6.45 8.57
N GLY A 155 -10.41 6.42 7.47
CA GLY A 155 -11.35 5.34 7.18
C GLY A 155 -11.68 5.20 5.70
N GLY A 156 -12.54 4.22 5.39
CA GLY A 156 -13.17 4.11 4.07
C GLY A 156 -12.34 3.42 2.98
N LEU A 157 -11.20 2.83 3.32
CA LEU A 157 -10.41 2.02 2.39
C LEU A 157 -10.84 0.55 2.44
N ILE A 158 -10.76 -0.13 1.30
CA ILE A 158 -10.91 -1.58 1.19
C ILE A 158 -9.65 -2.11 0.54
N PHE A 159 -8.89 -2.92 1.26
CA PHE A 159 -7.53 -3.27 0.85
C PHE A 159 -7.46 -4.64 0.17
N GLN A 160 -6.96 -4.70 -1.07
CA GLN A 160 -6.85 -5.96 -1.80
C GLN A 160 -5.60 -6.73 -1.46
N GLY A 161 -4.49 -6.03 -1.22
CA GLY A 161 -3.17 -6.63 -0.99
C GLY A 161 -2.05 -5.83 -1.67
N ILE A 162 -0.85 -6.44 -1.69
CA ILE A 162 0.33 -5.86 -2.33
C ILE A 162 0.63 -6.66 -3.60
N GLU A 163 0.66 -5.99 -4.74
CA GLU A 163 0.99 -6.60 -6.03
C GLU A 163 2.45 -6.35 -6.40
N ILE A 164 3.21 -7.41 -6.65
CA ILE A 164 4.60 -7.34 -7.13
C ILE A 164 4.58 -7.73 -8.61
N ARG A 165 5.10 -6.86 -9.48
CA ARG A 165 5.10 -7.03 -10.94
C ARG A 165 6.52 -6.91 -11.48
N ALA A 166 6.94 -7.87 -12.31
CA ALA A 166 8.17 -7.75 -13.07
C ALA A 166 8.03 -6.63 -14.11
N ILE A 167 9.08 -5.84 -14.28
CA ILE A 167 9.20 -4.82 -15.32
C ILE A 167 10.17 -5.39 -16.35
N ALA A 168 9.72 -5.47 -17.59
CA ALA A 168 10.56 -5.86 -18.73
C ALA A 168 11.39 -4.67 -19.21
#